data_AF-A0A3B8XIP7-F1
#
_entry.id   AF-A0A3B8XIP7-F1
#
_cell.length_a   1.000
_cell.length_b   1.000
_cell.length_c   1.000
_cell.angle_alpha   90.00
_cell.angle_beta   90.00
_cell.angle_gamma   90.00
#
_symmetry.space_group_name_H-M   'P 1'
#
loop_
_entity.id
_entity.type
_entity.pdbx_description
1 polymer ?
#
loop_
_entity_poly.entity_id
_entity_poly.type
_entity_poly.pdbx_seq_one_letter_code
_entity_poly.pdbx_strand_id
1 'polypeptide(L)'
;MTQSEVPEAIPTVPAEPPALARSIAMELVTRYRLRPVDQRDSRLGSLAGQYELAMAAWTGSRGVLVGFYRPSADPFGASGDLATRCRDALAWGAERITTQRAQTCDVLIMVLGKVGRLTMTPPPKGPVSIGVVAIDPDSGEAETLLPVPSGLPSLGAIRSHVRAIRSGHEAPTLAAIDLAGRQMVESGYQKPAVRPLAKTPVVTYSLIGSFIAVYVLEKTLITPSGSIGLSDLGALVNAGGTHL
;
A
#
# COMPACT_ATOMS: atom_id res chain seq x y z
N MET A 1 25.89 11.36 -55.89
CA MET A 1 24.73 12.05 -55.31
C MET A 1 23.51 11.24 -55.71
N THR A 2 22.75 10.58 -54.83
CA THR A 2 22.33 10.93 -53.47
C THR A 2 22.12 9.65 -52.65
N GLN A 3 22.73 9.57 -51.47
CA GLN A 3 22.37 8.60 -50.44
C GLN A 3 20.94 8.92 -49.97
N SER A 4 20.06 7.93 -50.02
CA SER A 4 18.73 8.02 -49.42
C SER A 4 18.90 7.70 -47.93
N GLU A 5 18.97 8.76 -47.13
CA GLU A 5 19.05 8.68 -45.67
C GLU A 5 17.72 8.11 -45.15
N VAL A 6 17.75 6.88 -44.64
CA VAL A 6 16.62 6.26 -43.93
C VAL A 6 16.46 7.01 -42.61
N PRO A 7 15.28 7.55 -42.26
CA PRO A 7 15.11 8.26 -40.99
C PRO A 7 15.41 7.30 -39.84
N GLU A 8 16.35 7.71 -38.98
CA GLU A 8 16.71 7.04 -37.74
C GLU A 8 15.43 6.80 -36.94
N ALA A 9 15.13 5.53 -36.65
CA ALA A 9 13.96 5.17 -35.86
C ALA A 9 14.06 5.85 -34.49
N ILE A 10 13.15 6.78 -34.21
CA ILE A 10 13.03 7.43 -32.91
C ILE A 10 12.96 6.31 -31.86
N PRO A 11 13.87 6.28 -30.87
CA PRO A 11 13.82 5.26 -29.83
C PRO A 11 12.47 5.39 -29.12
N THR A 12 11.61 4.41 -29.32
CA THR A 12 10.32 4.32 -28.64
C THR A 12 10.58 4.30 -27.14
N VAL A 13 10.18 5.37 -26.46
CA VAL A 13 10.19 5.44 -24.99
C VAL A 13 9.49 4.18 -24.48
N PRO A 14 10.09 3.42 -23.54
CA PRO A 14 9.44 2.23 -22.98
C PRO A 14 8.05 2.62 -22.47
N ALA A 15 7.03 1.86 -22.86
CA ALA A 15 5.67 2.13 -22.41
C ALA A 15 5.63 2.16 -20.88
N GLU A 16 5.14 3.25 -20.31
CA GLU A 16 5.01 3.33 -18.85
C GLU A 16 4.02 2.28 -18.34
N PRO A 17 4.26 1.68 -17.16
CA PRO A 17 3.30 0.82 -16.51
C PRO A 17 1.96 1.53 -16.27
N PRO A 18 0.86 0.77 -16.17
CA PRO A 18 -0.47 1.32 -16.03
C PRO A 18 -0.57 2.30 -14.85
N ALA A 19 -1.36 3.36 -15.02
CA ALA A 19 -1.59 4.39 -14.00
C ALA A 19 -1.96 3.81 -12.63
N LEU A 20 -2.82 2.78 -12.61
CA LEU A 20 -3.19 2.06 -11.39
C LEU A 20 -2.00 1.36 -10.73
N ALA A 21 -1.14 0.70 -11.51
CA ALA A 21 0.05 0.03 -10.99
C ALA A 21 0.99 1.05 -10.34
N ARG A 22 1.22 2.19 -11.00
CA ARG A 22 2.05 3.28 -10.48
C ARG A 22 1.49 3.89 -9.18
N SER A 23 0.17 4.10 -9.10
CA SER A 23 -0.50 4.61 -7.89
C SER A 23 -0.30 3.69 -6.69
N ILE A 24 -0.53 2.38 -6.89
CA ILE A 24 -0.35 1.39 -5.82
C ILE A 24 1.14 1.24 -5.48
N ALA A 25 2.03 1.25 -6.47
CA ALA A 25 3.47 1.18 -6.27
C ALA A 25 4.00 2.34 -5.41
N MET A 26 3.49 3.56 -5.59
CA MET A 26 3.83 4.68 -4.71
C MET A 26 3.46 4.41 -3.25
N GLU A 27 2.28 3.81 -2.98
CA GLU A 27 1.93 3.38 -1.62
C GLU A 27 2.87 2.26 -1.13
N LEU A 28 3.23 1.31 -1.99
CA LEU A 28 4.15 0.22 -1.64
C LEU A 28 5.53 0.73 -1.23
N VAL A 29 6.06 1.77 -1.89
CA VAL A 29 7.30 2.44 -1.49
C VAL A 29 7.12 3.17 -0.17
N THR A 30 6.16 4.09 -0.13
CA THR A 30 6.05 5.08 0.94
C THR A 30 5.52 4.47 2.23
N ARG A 31 4.58 3.53 2.16
CA ARG A 31 3.93 2.93 3.33
C ARG A 31 4.49 1.55 3.67
N TYR A 32 4.75 0.73 2.66
CA TYR A 32 5.18 -0.67 2.85
C TYR A 32 6.70 -0.86 2.72
N ARG A 33 7.44 0.21 2.42
CA ARG A 33 8.91 0.23 2.37
C ARG A 33 9.50 -0.75 1.35
N LEU A 34 8.73 -1.08 0.31
CA LEU A 34 9.22 -1.88 -0.81
C LEU A 34 10.04 -1.01 -1.76
N ARG A 35 10.96 -1.62 -2.50
CA ARG A 35 11.74 -0.96 -3.53
C ARG A 35 11.24 -1.37 -4.91
N PRO A 36 11.21 -0.45 -5.90
CA PRO A 36 11.01 -0.85 -7.28
C PRO A 36 12.14 -1.79 -7.71
N VAL A 37 11.78 -2.82 -8.46
CA VAL A 37 12.71 -3.82 -8.95
C VAL A 37 12.86 -3.67 -10.46
N ASP A 38 14.11 -3.52 -10.89
CA ASP A 38 14.45 -3.53 -12.31
C ASP A 38 14.42 -4.98 -12.84
N GLN A 39 14.02 -5.18 -14.10
CA GLN A 39 14.05 -6.50 -14.73
C GLN A 39 15.46 -7.12 -14.79
N ARG A 40 16.50 -6.28 -14.72
CA ARG A 40 17.91 -6.68 -14.65
C ARG A 40 18.35 -7.07 -13.23
N ASP A 41 17.50 -6.92 -12.21
CA ASP A 41 17.82 -7.36 -10.85
C ASP A 41 17.91 -8.89 -10.81
N SER A 42 19.12 -9.40 -10.62
CA SER A 42 19.40 -10.84 -10.53
C SER A 42 18.64 -11.53 -9.39
N ARG A 43 18.11 -10.76 -8.42
CA ARG A 43 17.27 -11.30 -7.33
C ARG A 43 15.87 -11.71 -7.80
N LEU A 44 15.41 -11.22 -8.96
CA LEU A 44 14.17 -11.71 -9.56
C LEU A 44 14.32 -13.13 -10.11
N GLY A 45 15.52 -13.52 -10.56
CA GLY A 45 15.76 -14.85 -11.12
C GLY A 45 14.76 -15.17 -12.24
N SER A 46 14.00 -16.26 -12.08
CA SER A 46 12.97 -16.70 -13.01
C SER A 46 11.78 -15.74 -13.17
N LEU A 47 11.60 -14.78 -12.26
CA LEU A 47 10.52 -13.79 -12.31
C LEU A 47 10.87 -12.55 -13.14
N ALA A 48 12.11 -12.44 -13.61
CA ALA A 48 12.53 -11.33 -14.48
C ALA A 48 11.70 -11.31 -15.77
N GLY A 49 11.20 -10.14 -16.16
CA GLY A 49 10.38 -9.96 -17.36
C GLY A 49 8.93 -10.48 -17.25
N GLN A 50 8.55 -11.11 -16.15
CA GLN A 50 7.18 -11.58 -15.96
C GLN A 50 6.21 -10.40 -15.68
N TYR A 51 6.66 -9.38 -14.97
CA TYR A 51 5.80 -8.29 -14.49
C TYR A 51 6.09 -6.98 -15.21
N GLU A 52 5.04 -6.19 -15.48
CA GLU A 52 5.16 -4.83 -16.03
C GLU A 52 5.77 -3.87 -15.00
N LEU A 53 5.49 -4.11 -13.72
CA LEU A 53 6.10 -3.42 -12.58
C LEU A 53 6.20 -4.40 -11.41
N ALA A 54 7.31 -4.38 -10.70
CA ALA A 54 7.50 -5.20 -9.50
C ALA A 54 8.12 -4.37 -8.37
N MET A 55 7.66 -4.64 -7.14
CA MET A 55 8.14 -4.02 -5.92
C MET A 55 8.57 -5.12 -4.95
N ALA A 56 9.71 -4.96 -4.29
CA ALA A 56 10.19 -5.99 -3.38
C ALA A 56 10.95 -5.47 -2.18
N ALA A 57 11.00 -6.30 -1.14
CA ALA A 57 11.88 -6.15 0.01
C ALA A 57 12.65 -7.46 0.22
N TRP A 58 13.98 -7.36 0.21
CA TRP A 58 14.89 -8.50 0.24
C TRP A 58 15.72 -8.60 1.53
N THR A 59 15.56 -7.65 2.44
CA THR A 59 16.43 -7.48 3.60
C THR A 59 15.64 -7.66 4.90
N GLY A 60 16.09 -8.56 5.76
CA GLY A 60 15.49 -8.82 7.07
C GLY A 60 14.87 -10.21 7.20
N SER A 61 14.06 -10.42 8.24
CA SER A 61 13.39 -11.70 8.50
C SER A 61 12.21 -12.00 7.58
N ARG A 62 11.77 -11.03 6.77
CA ARG A 62 10.60 -11.13 5.90
C ARG A 62 10.96 -10.66 4.49
N GLY A 63 10.89 -11.58 3.52
CA GLY A 63 10.92 -11.29 2.09
C GLY A 63 9.53 -10.86 1.60
N VAL A 64 9.47 -9.91 0.67
CA VAL A 64 8.20 -9.49 0.06
C VAL A 64 8.40 -9.27 -1.43
N LEU A 65 7.45 -9.73 -2.24
CA LEU A 65 7.34 -9.39 -3.65
C LEU A 65 5.91 -9.00 -3.99
N VAL A 66 5.74 -7.89 -4.71
CA VAL A 66 4.47 -7.47 -5.29
C VAL A 66 4.68 -7.27 -6.78
N GLY A 67 4.00 -8.06 -7.62
CA GLY A 67 4.12 -8.01 -9.07
C GLY A 67 2.81 -7.57 -9.73
N PHE A 68 2.90 -6.63 -10.68
CA PHE A 68 1.80 -6.19 -11.52
C PHE A 68 1.96 -6.75 -12.92
N TYR A 69 0.94 -7.40 -13.46
CA TYR A 69 0.95 -7.83 -14.86
C TYR A 69 -0.44 -7.69 -15.49
N ARG A 70 -0.45 -7.57 -16.81
CA ARG A 70 -1.67 -7.58 -17.62
C ARG A 70 -1.87 -8.97 -18.22
N PRO A 71 -3.01 -9.64 -17.97
CA PRO A 71 -3.28 -10.94 -18.55
C PRO A 71 -3.56 -10.84 -20.06
N SER A 72 -3.46 -11.98 -20.76
CA SER A 72 -3.96 -12.11 -22.14
C SER A 72 -5.46 -11.80 -22.20
N ALA A 73 -5.94 -11.30 -23.34
CA ALA A 73 -7.37 -11.04 -23.56
C ALA A 73 -8.22 -12.32 -23.57
N ASP A 74 -7.62 -13.49 -23.85
CA ASP A 74 -8.29 -14.78 -23.74
C ASP A 74 -8.39 -15.22 -22.26
N PRO A 75 -9.60 -15.35 -21.67
CA PRO A 75 -9.77 -15.71 -20.27
C PRO A 75 -9.23 -17.09 -19.88
N PHE A 76 -9.21 -18.06 -20.80
CA PHE A 76 -8.67 -19.39 -20.54
C PHE A 76 -7.14 -19.36 -20.50
N GLY A 77 -6.51 -18.72 -21.48
CA GLY A 77 -5.07 -18.44 -21.47
C GLY A 77 -4.64 -17.63 -20.25
N ALA A 78 -5.41 -16.61 -19.85
CA ALA A 78 -5.13 -15.79 -18.68
C ALA A 78 -5.12 -16.59 -17.36
N SER A 79 -5.99 -17.59 -17.23
CA SER A 79 -6.07 -18.42 -16.02
C SER A 79 -4.88 -19.40 -15.90
N GLY A 80 -4.46 -19.99 -17.02
CA GLY A 80 -3.27 -20.85 -17.08
C GLY A 80 -1.97 -20.08 -16.87
N ASP A 81 -1.87 -18.88 -17.44
CA ASP A 81 -0.76 -17.95 -17.22
C ASP A 81 -0.65 -17.55 -15.74
N LEU A 82 -1.77 -17.13 -15.13
CA LEU A 82 -1.80 -16.79 -13.70
C LEU A 82 -1.37 -17.97 -12.82
N ALA A 83 -1.85 -19.18 -13.10
CA ALA A 83 -1.44 -20.37 -12.35
C ALA A 83 0.06 -20.66 -12.49
N THR A 84 0.65 -20.42 -13.66
CA THR A 84 2.09 -20.59 -13.90
C THR A 84 2.89 -19.56 -13.11
N ARG A 85 2.50 -18.28 -13.18
CA ARG A 85 3.11 -17.19 -12.41
C ARG A 85 3.03 -17.42 -10.90
N CYS A 86 1.92 -17.98 -10.43
CA CYS A 86 1.78 -18.36 -9.02
C CYS A 86 2.78 -19.45 -8.62
N ARG A 87 2.97 -20.49 -9.46
CA ARG A 87 3.96 -21.55 -9.20
C ARG A 87 5.38 -21.00 -9.21
N ASP A 88 5.72 -20.16 -10.18
CA ASP A 88 7.04 -19.54 -10.28
C ASP A 88 7.32 -18.63 -9.09
N ALA A 89 6.32 -17.83 -8.68
CA ALA A 89 6.39 -16.98 -7.48
C ALA A 89 6.61 -17.79 -6.20
N LEU A 90 5.93 -18.93 -6.06
CA LEU A 90 6.11 -19.83 -4.92
C LEU A 90 7.50 -20.46 -4.91
N ALA A 91 7.98 -20.94 -6.06
CA ALA A 91 9.32 -21.50 -6.20
C ALA A 91 10.40 -20.47 -5.87
N TRP A 92 10.24 -19.26 -6.42
CA TRP A 92 11.12 -18.13 -6.13
C TRP A 92 11.10 -17.77 -4.63
N GLY A 93 9.93 -17.72 -3.98
CA GLY A 93 9.83 -17.44 -2.55
C GLY A 93 10.51 -18.50 -1.67
N ALA A 94 10.38 -19.78 -2.06
CA ALA A 94 11.05 -20.89 -1.39
C ALA A 94 12.59 -20.81 -1.53
N GLU A 95 13.10 -20.47 -2.71
CA GLU A 95 14.53 -20.23 -2.94
C GLU A 95 15.07 -19.06 -2.10
N ARG A 96 14.26 -18.03 -1.86
CA ARG A 96 14.68 -16.89 -1.05
C ARG A 96 14.77 -17.22 0.43
N ILE A 97 13.86 -18.03 0.95
CA ILE A 97 13.94 -18.52 2.33
C ILE A 97 15.26 -19.28 2.54
N THR A 98 15.64 -20.15 1.61
CA THR A 98 16.87 -20.94 1.72
C THR A 98 18.13 -20.09 1.53
N THR A 99 18.13 -19.18 0.55
CA THR A 99 19.33 -18.41 0.16
C THR A 99 19.57 -17.19 1.04
N GLN A 100 18.50 -16.46 1.41
CA GLN A 100 18.60 -15.20 2.17
C GLN A 100 18.34 -15.40 3.67
N ARG A 101 18.05 -16.62 4.10
CA ARG A 101 17.64 -16.95 5.48
C ARG A 101 16.45 -16.12 5.98
N ALA A 102 15.56 -15.72 5.08
CA ALA A 102 14.30 -15.12 5.46
C ALA A 102 13.45 -16.15 6.19
N GLN A 103 12.73 -15.73 7.25
CA GLN A 103 11.84 -16.62 8.00
C GLN A 103 10.49 -16.77 7.27
N THR A 104 10.06 -15.71 6.60
CA THR A 104 8.83 -15.71 5.79
C THR A 104 9.04 -14.97 4.46
N CYS A 105 8.23 -15.31 3.47
CA CYS A 105 8.18 -14.65 2.17
C CYS A 105 6.72 -14.44 1.75
N ASP A 106 6.32 -13.19 1.59
CA ASP A 106 4.97 -12.82 1.13
C ASP A 106 5.00 -12.39 -0.32
N VAL A 107 4.19 -13.03 -1.16
CA VAL A 107 4.03 -12.67 -2.57
C VAL A 107 2.61 -12.20 -2.83
N LEU A 108 2.45 -11.08 -3.50
CA LEU A 108 1.16 -10.58 -3.97
C LEU A 108 1.21 -10.31 -5.46
N ILE A 109 0.38 -11.01 -6.21
CA ILE A 109 0.23 -10.81 -7.66
C ILE A 109 -1.03 -9.95 -7.89
N MET A 110 -0.84 -8.81 -8.56
CA MET A 110 -1.93 -7.94 -8.98
C MET A 110 -2.16 -8.11 -10.48
N VAL A 111 -3.34 -8.60 -10.83
CA VAL A 111 -3.75 -8.83 -12.22
C VAL A 111 -4.55 -7.63 -12.70
N LEU A 112 -4.05 -6.96 -13.73
CA LEU A 112 -4.66 -5.75 -14.30
C LEU A 112 -5.54 -6.11 -15.50
N GLY A 113 -6.62 -6.83 -15.23
CA GLY A 113 -7.57 -7.26 -16.24
C GLY A 113 -8.45 -8.40 -15.73
N LYS A 114 -9.32 -8.88 -16.62
CA LYS A 114 -10.21 -10.00 -16.35
C LYS A 114 -9.44 -11.31 -16.40
N VAL A 115 -9.73 -12.19 -15.46
CA VAL A 115 -9.17 -13.54 -15.39
C VAL A 115 -10.32 -14.50 -15.15
N GLY A 116 -10.24 -15.69 -15.75
CA GLY A 116 -11.14 -16.77 -15.40
C GLY A 116 -10.89 -17.27 -13.97
N ARG A 117 -11.61 -18.36 -13.62
CA ARG A 117 -11.48 -18.96 -12.30
C ARG A 117 -10.09 -19.57 -12.12
N LEU A 118 -9.40 -19.18 -11.06
CA LEU A 118 -8.15 -19.81 -10.67
C LEU A 118 -8.40 -21.26 -10.24
N THR A 119 -7.72 -22.21 -10.87
CA THR A 119 -7.80 -23.65 -10.55
C THR A 119 -6.76 -24.09 -9.50
N MET A 120 -5.96 -23.15 -8.99
CA MET A 120 -4.93 -23.44 -8.00
C MET A 120 -5.50 -23.43 -6.59
N THR A 121 -5.24 -24.48 -5.82
CA THR A 121 -5.52 -24.50 -4.38
C THR A 121 -4.49 -23.62 -3.66
N PRO A 122 -4.89 -22.76 -2.71
CA PRO A 122 -3.94 -22.00 -1.91
C PRO A 122 -2.93 -22.95 -1.24
N PRO A 123 -1.63 -22.61 -1.24
CA PRO A 123 -0.65 -23.42 -0.54
C PRO A 123 -1.00 -23.50 0.95
N PRO A 124 -0.71 -24.63 1.61
CA PRO A 124 -0.89 -24.75 3.05
C PRO A 124 -0.09 -23.64 3.76
N LYS A 125 -0.56 -23.20 4.94
CA LYS A 125 0.14 -22.20 5.74
C LYS A 125 1.60 -22.63 5.93
N GLY A 126 2.50 -21.85 5.37
CA GLY A 126 3.93 -22.13 5.34
C GLY A 126 4.73 -20.84 5.38
N PRO A 127 6.06 -20.94 5.26
CA PRO A 127 6.91 -19.76 5.28
C PRO A 127 6.73 -18.90 4.03
N VAL A 128 6.23 -19.45 2.92
CA VAL A 128 5.82 -18.69 1.73
C VAL A 128 4.30 -18.52 1.72
N SER A 129 3.83 -17.28 1.65
CA SER A 129 2.41 -16.94 1.44
C SER A 129 2.22 -16.27 0.09
N ILE A 130 1.18 -16.66 -0.65
CA ILE A 130 0.83 -16.04 -1.92
C ILE A 130 -0.60 -15.51 -1.88
N GLY A 131 -0.78 -14.26 -2.30
CA GLY A 131 -2.07 -13.63 -2.54
C GLY A 131 -2.20 -13.20 -4.00
N VAL A 132 -3.44 -13.15 -4.46
CA VAL A 132 -3.76 -12.76 -5.83
C VAL A 132 -4.99 -11.88 -5.81
N VAL A 133 -4.87 -10.70 -6.40
CA VAL A 133 -5.97 -9.75 -6.57
C VAL A 133 -6.13 -9.48 -8.05
N ALA A 134 -7.32 -9.76 -8.58
CA ALA A 134 -7.72 -9.37 -9.92
C ALA A 134 -8.40 -8.01 -9.86
N ILE A 135 -8.00 -7.11 -10.74
CA ILE A 135 -8.54 -5.76 -10.83
C ILE A 135 -8.99 -5.55 -12.25
N ASP A 136 -10.29 -5.32 -12.43
CA ASP A 136 -10.86 -4.94 -13.70
C ASP A 136 -10.84 -3.40 -13.79
N PRO A 137 -9.93 -2.81 -14.59
CA PRO A 137 -9.82 -1.36 -14.68
C PRO A 137 -11.06 -0.70 -15.28
N ASP A 138 -11.85 -1.43 -16.09
CA ASP A 138 -13.02 -0.89 -16.79
C ASP A 138 -14.23 -0.81 -15.86
N SER A 139 -14.54 -1.90 -15.16
CA SER A 139 -15.63 -1.91 -14.17
C SER A 139 -15.25 -1.21 -12.88
N GLY A 140 -13.95 -1.11 -12.59
CA GLY A 140 -13.40 -0.62 -11.33
C GLY A 140 -13.60 -1.57 -10.16
N GLU A 141 -13.95 -2.82 -10.44
CA GLU A 141 -14.07 -3.87 -9.44
C GLU A 141 -12.70 -4.51 -9.17
N ALA A 142 -12.48 -4.87 -7.92
CA ALA A 142 -11.32 -5.64 -7.50
C ALA A 142 -11.78 -6.83 -6.66
N GLU A 143 -11.28 -8.00 -7.01
CA GLU A 143 -11.62 -9.29 -6.40
C GLU A 143 -10.36 -9.99 -5.91
N THR A 144 -10.47 -10.61 -4.74
CA THR A 144 -9.41 -11.44 -4.17
C THR A 144 -9.58 -12.88 -4.66
N LEU A 145 -8.67 -13.34 -5.52
CA LEU A 145 -8.64 -14.74 -5.98
C LEU A 145 -7.91 -15.65 -4.99
N LEU A 146 -6.87 -15.14 -4.34
CA LEU A 146 -6.18 -15.80 -3.22
C LEU A 146 -5.96 -14.80 -2.07
N PRO A 147 -6.09 -15.23 -0.80
CA PRO A 147 -6.00 -14.33 0.34
C PRO A 147 -4.74 -13.46 0.35
N VAL A 148 -4.91 -12.15 0.55
CA VAL A 148 -3.79 -11.21 0.59
C VAL A 148 -2.95 -11.43 1.85
N PRO A 149 -1.62 -11.59 1.74
CA PRO A 149 -0.74 -11.72 2.90
C PRO A 149 -0.85 -10.54 3.86
N SER A 150 -0.70 -10.80 5.15
CA SER A 150 -0.74 -9.74 6.17
C SER A 150 0.39 -8.76 5.98
N GLY A 151 0.12 -7.46 6.16
CA GLY A 151 1.15 -6.42 6.00
C GLY A 151 1.42 -6.02 4.55
N LEU A 152 0.48 -6.30 3.64
CA LEU A 152 0.38 -5.73 2.29
C LEU A 152 -0.92 -4.91 2.15
N PRO A 153 -1.10 -4.13 1.06
CA PRO A 153 -2.33 -3.38 0.82
C PRO A 153 -3.56 -4.28 0.87
N SER A 154 -4.53 -3.91 1.70
CA SER A 154 -5.81 -4.64 1.76
C SER A 154 -6.62 -4.40 0.49
N LEU A 155 -7.59 -5.29 0.20
CA LEU A 155 -8.50 -5.11 -0.93
C LEU A 155 -9.22 -3.76 -0.88
N GLY A 156 -9.57 -3.27 0.31
CA GLY A 156 -10.19 -1.95 0.49
C GLY A 156 -9.27 -0.79 0.06
N ALA A 157 -7.98 -0.88 0.37
CA ALA A 157 -6.98 0.11 -0.06
C ALA A 157 -6.80 0.05 -1.59
N ILE A 158 -6.71 -1.15 -2.17
CA ILE A 158 -6.62 -1.34 -3.63
C ILE A 158 -7.85 -0.72 -4.32
N ARG A 159 -9.07 -1.01 -3.82
CA ARG A 159 -10.31 -0.42 -4.34
C ARG A 159 -10.36 1.11 -4.20
N SER A 160 -9.68 1.70 -3.22
CA SER A 160 -9.59 3.17 -3.13
C SER A 160 -8.70 3.76 -4.23
N HIS A 161 -7.58 3.10 -4.57
CA HIS A 161 -6.75 3.53 -5.71
C HIS A 161 -7.48 3.39 -7.04
N VAL A 162 -8.19 2.27 -7.25
CA VAL A 162 -9.01 2.07 -8.45
C VAL A 162 -10.03 3.19 -8.61
N ARG A 163 -10.74 3.54 -7.53
CA ARG A 163 -11.70 4.65 -7.53
C ARG A 163 -11.05 6.00 -7.79
N ALA A 164 -9.88 6.28 -7.19
CA ALA A 164 -9.16 7.53 -7.39
C ALA A 164 -8.71 7.71 -8.85
N ILE A 165 -8.12 6.68 -9.46
CA ILE A 165 -7.70 6.74 -10.87
C ILE A 165 -8.90 6.87 -11.80
N ARG A 166 -10.01 6.16 -11.53
CA ARG A 166 -11.24 6.31 -12.33
C ARG A 166 -11.89 7.69 -12.19
N SER A 167 -11.73 8.36 -11.04
CA SER A 167 -12.20 9.74 -10.87
C SER A 167 -11.26 10.78 -11.46
N GLY A 168 -10.21 10.37 -12.19
CA GLY A 168 -9.31 11.26 -12.89
C GLY A 168 -8.14 11.78 -12.06
N HIS A 169 -7.85 11.17 -10.91
CA HIS A 169 -6.63 11.51 -10.17
C HIS A 169 -5.41 11.14 -10.99
N GLU A 170 -4.46 12.07 -11.08
CA GLU A 170 -3.21 11.85 -11.79
C GLU A 170 -2.36 10.81 -11.07
N ALA A 171 -1.95 9.77 -11.80
CA ALA A 171 -1.07 8.75 -11.26
C ALA A 171 0.38 9.27 -11.20
N PRO A 172 1.14 8.90 -10.15
CA PRO A 172 2.53 9.28 -10.03
C PRO A 172 3.37 8.70 -11.18
N THR A 173 4.39 9.44 -11.61
CA THR A 173 5.33 8.98 -12.63
C THR A 173 6.27 7.90 -12.09
N LEU A 174 6.86 7.09 -12.96
CA LEU A 174 7.89 6.13 -12.54
C LEU A 174 9.08 6.81 -11.87
N ALA A 175 9.49 7.97 -12.38
CA ALA A 175 10.57 8.76 -11.79
C ALA A 175 10.23 9.21 -10.36
N ALA A 176 8.97 9.59 -10.09
CA ALA A 176 8.53 9.93 -8.74
C ALA A 176 8.58 8.73 -7.80
N ILE A 177 8.20 7.54 -8.27
CA ILE A 177 8.26 6.30 -7.48
C ILE A 177 9.71 5.91 -7.17
N ASP A 178 10.60 6.00 -8.16
CA ASP A 178 12.04 5.72 -7.96
C ASP A 178 12.68 6.72 -7.00
N LEU A 179 12.39 8.02 -7.17
CA LEU A 179 12.85 9.07 -6.27
C LEU A 179 12.37 8.83 -4.83
N ALA A 180 11.08 8.52 -4.63
CA ALA A 180 10.54 8.17 -3.33
C ALA A 180 11.25 6.94 -2.73
N GLY A 181 11.59 5.96 -3.57
CA GLY A 181 12.36 4.78 -3.19
C GLY A 181 13.73 5.16 -2.64
N ARG A 182 14.47 6.00 -3.36
CA ARG A 182 15.81 6.48 -2.96
C ARG A 182 15.77 7.31 -1.69
N GLN A 183 14.85 8.28 -1.60
CA GLN A 183 14.66 9.10 -0.41
C GLN A 183 14.34 8.26 0.83
N MET A 184 13.62 7.14 0.65
CA MET A 184 13.34 6.23 1.75
C MET A 184 14.54 5.41 2.23
N VAL A 185 15.51 5.15 1.34
CA VAL A 185 16.78 4.53 1.71
C VAL A 185 17.66 5.55 2.46
N GLU A 186 17.76 6.77 1.95
CA GLU A 186 18.59 7.85 2.53
C GLU A 186 18.11 8.29 3.92
N SER A 187 16.80 8.32 4.15
CA SER A 187 16.21 8.61 5.48
C SER A 187 16.31 7.44 6.47
N GLY A 188 17.02 6.36 6.11
CA GLY A 188 17.37 5.27 7.03
C GLY A 188 16.21 4.38 7.44
N TYR A 189 15.19 4.18 6.58
CA TYR A 189 13.99 3.38 6.90
C TYR A 189 13.42 3.65 8.29
N GLN A 190 13.38 4.91 8.71
CA GLN A 190 12.66 5.25 9.92
C GLN A 190 11.19 4.85 9.68
N LYS A 191 10.70 3.90 10.48
CA LYS A 191 9.29 3.52 10.51
C LYS A 191 8.52 4.84 10.63
N PRO A 192 7.67 5.23 9.65
CA PRO A 192 6.82 6.37 9.89
C PRO A 192 6.06 6.01 11.15
N ALA A 193 6.07 6.89 12.15
CA ALA A 193 5.27 6.66 13.34
C ALA A 193 3.88 6.33 12.82
N VAL A 194 3.48 5.07 12.98
CA VAL A 194 2.07 4.72 12.89
C VAL A 194 1.53 5.57 14.02
N ARG A 195 1.03 6.76 13.71
CA ARG A 195 0.02 7.36 14.54
C ARG A 195 -1.13 6.42 14.31
N PRO A 196 -1.41 5.45 15.20
CA PRO A 196 -2.77 4.95 15.23
C PRO A 196 -3.59 6.23 15.32
N LEU A 197 -4.43 6.49 14.33
CA LEU A 197 -5.60 7.29 14.60
C LEU A 197 -6.27 6.47 15.69
N ALA A 198 -6.01 6.83 16.94
CA ALA A 198 -6.38 6.03 18.09
C ALA A 198 -7.90 5.94 17.97
N LYS A 199 -8.39 4.77 17.58
CA LYS A 199 -9.77 4.37 17.79
C LYS A 199 -9.93 4.19 19.29
N THR A 200 -9.83 5.28 20.04
CA THR A 200 -10.26 5.39 21.43
C THR A 200 -11.46 6.34 21.47
N PRO A 201 -12.55 6.09 20.70
CA PRO A 201 -13.76 6.88 20.84
C PRO A 201 -14.30 6.75 22.27
N VAL A 202 -14.07 5.61 22.93
CA VAL A 202 -14.51 5.37 24.30
C VAL A 202 -13.84 6.32 25.31
N VAL A 203 -12.54 6.58 25.18
CA VAL A 203 -11.82 7.49 26.11
C VAL A 203 -12.26 8.94 25.88
N THR A 204 -12.44 9.33 24.62
CA THR A 204 -12.92 10.67 24.29
C THR A 204 -14.36 10.86 24.76
N TYR A 205 -15.25 9.89 24.52
CA TYR A 205 -16.63 9.94 24.97
C TYR A 205 -16.76 9.80 26.49
N SER A 206 -15.88 9.06 27.18
CA SER A 206 -15.87 8.99 28.65
C SER A 206 -15.42 10.32 29.27
N LEU A 207 -14.43 10.99 28.66
CA LEU A 207 -13.97 12.30 29.11
C LEU A 207 -15.08 13.35 28.94
N ILE A 208 -15.69 13.39 27.75
CA ILE A 208 -16.83 14.29 27.47
C ILE A 208 -17.99 14.00 28.44
N GLY A 209 -18.34 12.72 28.63
CA GLY A 209 -19.39 12.30 29.56
C GLY A 209 -19.10 12.72 31.01
N SER A 210 -17.85 12.61 31.46
CA SER A 210 -17.45 13.04 32.82
C SER A 210 -17.57 14.56 33.01
N PHE A 211 -17.18 15.36 32.01
CA PHE A 211 -17.33 16.81 32.04
C PHE A 211 -18.79 17.24 32.12
N ILE A 212 -19.65 16.61 31.33
CA ILE A 212 -21.09 16.88 31.36
C ILE A 212 -21.69 16.48 32.71
N ALA A 213 -21.29 15.32 33.26
CA ALA A 213 -21.77 14.87 34.57
C ALA A 213 -21.39 15.83 35.69
N VAL A 214 -20.13 16.29 35.73
CA VAL A 214 -19.67 17.29 36.71
C VAL A 214 -20.42 18.61 36.54
N TYR A 215 -20.59 19.08 35.30
CA TYR A 215 -21.32 20.32 35.03
C TYR A 215 -22.79 20.26 35.47
N VAL A 216 -23.47 19.14 35.17
CA VAL A 216 -24.86 18.94 35.61
C VAL A 216 -24.93 18.82 37.13
N LEU A 217 -23.98 18.11 37.76
CA LEU A 217 -23.91 17.98 39.22
C LEU A 217 -23.69 19.35 39.89
N GLU A 218 -22.76 20.17 39.39
CA GLU A 218 -22.56 21.54 39.86
C GLU A 218 -23.82 22.38 39.65
N LYS A 219 -24.46 22.33 38.49
CA LYS A 219 -25.65 23.15 38.21
C LYS A 219 -26.91 22.70 38.95
N THR A 220 -27.00 21.44 39.34
CA THR A 220 -28.16 20.90 40.07
C THR A 220 -27.99 20.94 41.58
N LEU A 221 -26.76 20.84 42.11
CA LEU A 221 -26.49 20.92 43.55
C LEU A 221 -26.07 22.32 44.00
N ILE A 222 -25.58 23.18 43.10
CA ILE A 222 -25.08 24.52 43.44
C ILE A 222 -25.88 25.58 42.70
N THR A 223 -27.03 25.96 43.26
CA THR A 223 -27.37 27.38 43.43
C THR A 223 -28.50 27.54 44.46
N PRO A 224 -28.53 28.58 45.32
CA PRO A 224 -27.61 29.71 45.47
C PRO A 224 -27.13 29.90 46.92
N SER A 225 -25.85 29.68 47.22
CA SER A 225 -25.17 30.32 48.36
C SER A 225 -23.66 30.18 48.14
N GLY A 226 -23.01 31.33 47.98
CA GLY A 226 -21.69 31.47 47.35
C GLY A 226 -20.60 30.55 47.89
N SER A 227 -20.16 29.60 47.07
CA SER A 227 -18.81 29.05 47.16
C SER A 227 -18.13 29.17 45.79
N ILE A 228 -16.87 29.60 45.85
CA ILE A 228 -16.00 29.90 44.70
C ILE A 228 -15.66 28.56 44.03
N GLY A 229 -16.16 28.35 42.81
CA GLY A 229 -15.88 27.17 42.01
C GLY A 229 -14.49 27.21 41.39
N LEU A 230 -13.88 26.04 41.18
CA LEU A 230 -12.55 25.86 40.56
C LEU A 230 -12.41 26.49 39.16
N SER A 231 -13.52 26.83 38.50
CA SER A 231 -13.56 27.58 37.24
C SER A 231 -13.02 29.01 37.36
N ASP A 232 -12.94 29.57 38.56
CA ASP A 232 -12.50 30.96 38.79
C ASP A 232 -10.96 31.09 38.90
N LEU A 233 -10.23 29.99 39.11
CA LEU A 233 -8.77 29.96 39.06
C LEU A 233 -8.22 30.05 37.62
N GLY A 234 -9.03 29.69 36.62
CA GLY A 234 -8.69 29.84 35.20
C GLY A 234 -8.97 31.23 34.63
N ALA A 235 -9.85 32.01 35.27
CA ALA A 235 -10.23 33.35 34.82
C ALA A 235 -9.29 34.46 35.33
N LEU A 236 -8.55 34.22 36.42
CA LEU A 236 -7.61 35.20 37.00
C LEU A 236 -6.26 35.31 36.26
N VAL A 237 -5.96 34.43 35.29
CA VAL A 237 -4.70 34.52 34.49
C VAL A 237 -4.80 35.52 33.33
N ASN A 238 -5.98 36.05 33.02
CA ASN A 238 -6.17 36.97 31.88
C ASN A 238 -6.60 38.39 32.24
N ALA A 239 -6.49 38.79 33.51
CA ALA A 239 -6.88 40.12 33.98
C ALA A 239 -5.71 40.91 34.61
N GLY A 240 -4.50 40.81 34.03
CA GLY A 240 -3.32 41.55 34.48
C GLY A 240 -2.52 42.13 33.31
N GLY A 241 -3.01 43.21 32.71
CA GLY A 241 -2.32 43.83 31.58
C GLY A 241 -2.91 45.14 31.07
N THR A 242 -3.26 46.08 31.95
CA THR A 242 -3.41 47.50 31.56
C THR A 242 -2.65 48.36 32.56
N HIS A 243 -1.59 49.04 32.11
CA HIS A 243 -1.21 50.41 32.49
C HIS A 243 0.05 50.83 31.71
N LEU A 244 -0.13 51.64 30.65
CA LEU A 244 0.36 53.02 30.53
C LEU A 244 -0.62 53.78 29.63
#